data_AF-F0QUV5-F1
#
_entry.id   AF-F0QUV5-F1
#
_cell.length_a   1.000
_cell.length_b   1.000
_cell.length_c   1.000
_cell.angle_alpha   90.00
_cell.angle_beta   90.00
_cell.angle_gamma   90.00
#
_symmetry.space_group_name_H-M   'P 1'
#
loop_
_entity.id
_entity.type
_entity.pdbx_description
1 polymer ?
#
loop_
_entity_poly.entity_id
_entity_poly.type
_entity_poly.pdbx_seq_one_letter_code
_entity_poly.pdbx_strand_id
1 'polypeptide(L)'
;MTSIVSLIGDLFLVVFPITMFIGYILRNRIKNLRISNYLQYVVMALIFTMAFWAGNIVASNYVFYIIIYSIIYALFSIVTSLVFTIPIGLIFNSRHALEIRVNNDGKTGMRLPLILLTILIIGWLLGYYVRYKSINYYINYLITLELLILILVIGLDIGSSINTSLLMQGYLGIIIAITSLLGSSISGLILHYLIKIPLTASLGISMGMGWYSLVGPLLSVRFGPAIGTLAFLTNFLREQLTYLLVPSIVVAGFRNVTLVSIGGATSMDDTLPIYRLYMGETGGFIAFVSGFVITMILPELLPYVITL
;
A
#
# COMPACT_ATOMS: atom_id res chain seq x y z
N MET A 1 -8.41 -15.54 -20.11
CA MET A 1 -7.89 -14.94 -18.87
C MET A 1 -7.56 -13.46 -19.02
N THR A 2 -7.15 -12.98 -20.20
CA THR A 2 -7.02 -11.54 -20.50
C THR A 2 -8.30 -10.74 -20.24
N SER A 3 -9.48 -11.33 -20.52
CA SER A 3 -10.79 -10.68 -20.32
C SER A 3 -11.15 -10.37 -18.87
N ILE A 4 -10.77 -11.21 -17.91
CA ILE A 4 -11.12 -10.98 -16.49
C ILE A 4 -10.22 -9.91 -15.89
N VAL A 5 -8.93 -9.89 -16.25
CA VAL A 5 -8.02 -8.86 -15.76
C VAL A 5 -8.34 -7.51 -16.36
N SER A 6 -8.58 -7.43 -17.68
CA SER A 6 -9.00 -6.18 -18.30
C SER A 6 -10.32 -5.72 -17.70
N LEU A 7 -11.29 -6.63 -17.52
CA LEU A 7 -12.54 -6.32 -16.85
C LEU A 7 -12.35 -5.83 -15.41
N ILE A 8 -11.44 -6.41 -14.63
CA ILE A 8 -11.14 -5.94 -13.27
C ILE A 8 -10.50 -4.56 -13.32
N GLY A 9 -9.56 -4.32 -14.23
CA GLY A 9 -8.96 -3.00 -14.38
C GLY A 9 -9.96 -1.94 -14.82
N ASP A 10 -10.82 -2.27 -15.77
CA ASP A 10 -11.93 -1.43 -16.22
C ASP A 10 -12.94 -1.21 -15.08
N LEU A 11 -13.23 -2.25 -14.29
CA LEU A 11 -14.06 -2.14 -13.09
C LEU A 11 -13.41 -1.24 -12.06
N PHE A 12 -12.11 -1.30 -11.83
CA PHE A 12 -11.42 -0.36 -10.94
C PHE A 12 -11.57 1.08 -11.44
N LEU A 13 -11.29 1.32 -12.73
CA LEU A 13 -11.39 2.64 -13.35
C LEU A 13 -12.82 3.22 -13.33
N VAL A 14 -13.85 2.37 -13.31
CA VAL A 14 -15.25 2.80 -13.33
C VAL A 14 -15.89 2.77 -11.94
N VAL A 15 -15.80 1.66 -11.21
CA VAL A 15 -16.44 1.44 -9.92
C VAL A 15 -15.82 2.29 -8.84
N PHE A 16 -14.49 2.49 -8.83
CA PHE A 16 -13.84 3.28 -7.79
C PHE A 16 -14.29 4.75 -7.81
N PRO A 17 -14.26 5.49 -8.94
CA PRO A 17 -14.76 6.87 -8.98
C PRO A 17 -16.25 6.97 -8.65
N ILE A 18 -17.08 6.02 -9.12
CA ILE A 18 -18.53 6.00 -8.83
C ILE A 18 -18.77 5.82 -7.34
N THR A 19 -18.14 4.82 -6.71
CA THR A 19 -18.30 4.56 -5.27
C THR A 19 -17.74 5.70 -4.43
N MET A 20 -16.66 6.34 -4.86
CA MET A 20 -16.14 7.55 -4.24
C MET A 20 -17.10 8.74 -4.33
N PHE A 21 -17.71 8.96 -5.50
CA PHE A 21 -18.70 10.01 -5.69
C PHE A 21 -19.96 9.78 -4.83
N ILE A 22 -20.45 8.54 -4.77
CA ILE A 22 -21.52 8.13 -3.85
C ILE A 22 -21.08 8.39 -2.39
N GLY A 23 -19.83 8.05 -2.07
CA GLY A 23 -19.18 8.30 -0.79
C GLY A 23 -19.26 9.76 -0.35
N TYR A 24 -18.96 10.65 -1.30
CA TYR A 24 -18.98 12.09 -1.10
C TYR A 24 -20.39 12.64 -0.91
N ILE A 25 -21.35 12.24 -1.74
CA ILE A 25 -22.76 12.68 -1.64
C ILE A 25 -23.38 12.19 -0.32
N LEU A 26 -23.14 10.94 0.05
CA LEU A 26 -23.75 10.30 1.23
C LEU A 26 -22.86 10.37 2.48
N ARG A 27 -21.90 11.32 2.54
CA ARG A 27 -20.86 11.39 3.58
C ARG A 27 -21.39 11.26 5.02
N ASN A 28 -22.52 11.89 5.33
CA ASN A 28 -23.10 11.87 6.68
C ASN A 28 -23.65 10.47 7.03
N ARG A 29 -24.27 9.78 6.07
CA ARG A 29 -24.80 8.42 6.28
C ARG A 29 -23.66 7.41 6.43
N ILE A 30 -22.63 7.53 5.59
CA ILE A 30 -21.47 6.63 5.61
C ILE A 30 -20.68 6.77 6.91
N LYS A 31 -20.46 8.00 7.38
CA LYS A 31 -19.83 8.24 8.69
C LYS A 31 -20.65 7.66 9.84
N ASN A 32 -21.98 7.73 9.76
CA ASN A 32 -22.86 7.11 10.76
C ASN A 32 -22.79 5.57 10.75
N LEU A 33 -22.67 4.96 9.57
CA LEU A 33 -22.52 3.51 9.40
C LEU A 33 -21.14 3.00 9.82
N ARG A 34 -20.17 3.89 10.09
CA ARG A 34 -18.79 3.55 10.49
C ARG A 34 -18.13 2.55 9.53
N ILE A 35 -18.30 2.75 8.22
CA ILE A 35 -17.76 1.87 7.17
C ILE A 35 -16.24 1.64 7.34
N SER A 36 -15.50 2.66 7.78
CA SER A 36 -14.08 2.57 8.13
C SER A 36 -13.73 1.40 9.08
N ASN A 37 -14.59 1.09 10.06
CA ASN A 37 -14.36 -0.03 10.99
C ASN A 37 -14.41 -1.39 10.30
N TYR A 38 -15.15 -1.51 9.20
CA TYR A 38 -15.29 -2.74 8.45
C TYR A 38 -14.15 -2.99 7.47
N LEU A 39 -13.45 -1.92 7.06
CA LEU A 39 -12.32 -1.98 6.13
C LEU A 39 -11.26 -2.99 6.58
N GLN A 40 -10.90 -2.96 7.87
CA GLN A 40 -9.88 -3.85 8.42
C GLN A 40 -10.27 -5.33 8.32
N TYR A 41 -11.54 -5.67 8.52
CA TYR A 41 -12.01 -7.06 8.37
C TYR A 41 -11.99 -7.53 6.92
N VAL A 42 -12.36 -6.66 5.98
CA VAL A 42 -12.29 -6.96 4.54
C VAL A 42 -10.84 -7.20 4.12
N VAL A 43 -9.91 -6.36 4.60
CA VAL A 43 -8.48 -6.53 4.35
C VAL A 43 -7.94 -7.82 4.96
N MET A 44 -8.30 -8.14 6.22
CA MET A 44 -7.88 -9.39 6.87
C MET A 44 -8.37 -10.64 6.12
N ALA A 45 -9.62 -10.64 5.66
CA ALA A 45 -10.17 -11.74 4.87
C ALA A 45 -9.38 -11.92 3.56
N LEU A 46 -9.13 -10.82 2.85
CA LEU A 46 -8.39 -10.83 1.59
C LEU A 46 -6.93 -11.27 1.77
N ILE A 47 -6.24 -10.83 2.84
CA ILE A 47 -4.88 -11.30 3.16
C ILE A 47 -4.89 -12.81 3.40
N PHE A 48 -5.87 -13.31 4.14
CA PHE A 48 -5.97 -14.73 4.45
C PHE A 48 -6.16 -15.56 3.17
N THR A 49 -7.10 -15.19 2.30
CA THR A 49 -7.38 -15.91 1.05
C THR A 49 -6.19 -15.85 0.08
N MET A 50 -5.53 -14.69 -0.04
CA MET A 50 -4.26 -14.51 -0.76
C MET A 50 -3.20 -15.48 -0.27
N ALA A 51 -2.95 -15.50 1.04
CA ALA A 51 -1.91 -16.31 1.65
C ALA A 51 -2.22 -17.81 1.50
N PHE A 52 -3.47 -18.20 1.70
CA PHE A 52 -3.94 -19.58 1.47
C PHE A 52 -3.73 -20.04 0.03
N TRP A 53 -4.07 -19.18 -0.93
CA TRP A 53 -3.87 -19.47 -2.33
C TRP A 53 -2.38 -19.57 -2.71
N ALA A 54 -1.57 -18.64 -2.20
CA ALA A 54 -0.12 -18.67 -2.37
C ALA A 54 0.48 -19.95 -1.80
N GLY A 55 0.08 -20.37 -0.59
CA GLY A 55 0.55 -21.63 0.02
C GLY A 55 0.19 -22.88 -0.79
N ASN A 56 -0.98 -22.88 -1.43
CA ASN A 56 -1.45 -24.02 -2.23
C ASN A 56 -0.65 -24.16 -3.54
N ILE A 57 -0.29 -23.04 -4.19
CA ILE A 57 0.32 -23.05 -5.54
C ILE A 57 1.84 -22.88 -5.52
N VAL A 58 2.37 -22.03 -4.63
CA VAL A 58 3.80 -21.70 -4.63
C VAL A 58 4.58 -22.89 -4.05
N ALA A 59 5.34 -23.56 -4.90
CA ALA A 59 6.21 -24.62 -4.48
C ALA A 59 7.31 -24.08 -3.54
N SER A 60 7.71 -24.88 -2.56
CA SER A 60 8.61 -24.48 -1.47
C SER A 60 9.95 -23.91 -1.95
N ASN A 61 10.40 -24.29 -3.15
CA ASN A 61 11.64 -23.83 -3.78
C ASN A 61 11.57 -22.37 -4.25
N TYR A 62 10.38 -21.82 -4.53
CA TYR A 62 10.23 -20.41 -4.95
C TYR A 62 10.05 -19.44 -3.78
N VAL A 63 9.65 -19.94 -2.60
CA VAL A 63 9.37 -19.12 -1.41
C VAL A 63 10.59 -18.28 -1.02
N PHE A 64 11.77 -18.87 -1.02
CA PHE A 64 13.02 -18.18 -0.69
C PHE A 64 13.29 -17.01 -1.65
N TYR A 65 13.12 -17.22 -2.96
CA TYR A 65 13.29 -16.15 -3.96
C TYR A 65 12.25 -15.05 -3.81
N ILE A 66 10.99 -15.40 -3.53
CA ILE A 66 9.93 -14.41 -3.29
C ILE A 66 10.29 -13.53 -2.09
N ILE A 67 10.75 -14.12 -0.98
CA ILE A 67 11.14 -13.35 0.22
C ILE A 67 12.30 -12.40 -0.11
N ILE A 68 13.38 -12.91 -0.72
CA ILE A 68 14.54 -12.09 -1.06
C ILE A 68 14.17 -10.95 -2.01
N TYR A 69 13.45 -11.25 -3.09
CA TYR A 69 13.04 -10.23 -4.04
C TYR A 69 12.09 -9.22 -3.40
N SER A 70 11.21 -9.64 -2.50
CA SER A 70 10.31 -8.72 -1.79
C SER A 70 11.07 -7.70 -0.94
N ILE A 71 12.11 -8.15 -0.23
CA ILE A 71 12.99 -7.28 0.55
C ILE A 71 13.75 -6.31 -0.38
N ILE A 72 14.31 -6.81 -1.48
CA ILE A 72 15.03 -6.00 -2.46
C ILE A 72 14.10 -4.91 -3.04
N TYR A 73 12.90 -5.28 -3.50
CA TYR A 73 11.92 -4.32 -4.01
C TYR A 73 11.54 -3.30 -2.93
N ALA A 74 11.24 -3.72 -1.71
CA ALA A 74 10.84 -2.81 -0.63
C ALA A 74 11.93 -1.77 -0.34
N LEU A 75 13.19 -2.21 -0.20
CA LEU A 75 14.32 -1.33 0.06
C LEU A 75 14.61 -0.39 -1.11
N PHE A 76 14.63 -0.90 -2.35
CA PHE A 76 14.85 -0.07 -3.53
C PHE A 76 13.74 0.97 -3.71
N SER A 77 12.48 0.59 -3.52
CA SER A 77 11.35 1.52 -3.60
C SER A 77 11.43 2.61 -2.51
N ILE A 78 11.84 2.27 -1.29
CA ILE A 78 12.06 3.26 -0.22
C ILE A 78 13.21 4.21 -0.59
N VAL A 79 14.37 3.67 -0.97
CA VAL A 79 15.56 4.46 -1.29
C VAL A 79 15.31 5.40 -2.47
N THR A 80 14.74 4.90 -3.56
CA THR A 80 14.42 5.73 -4.73
C THR A 80 13.34 6.77 -4.45
N SER A 81 12.32 6.46 -3.64
CA SER A 81 11.33 7.44 -3.18
C SER A 81 11.99 8.57 -2.37
N LEU A 82 12.95 8.24 -1.50
CA LEU A 82 13.71 9.23 -0.72
C LEU A 82 14.62 10.09 -1.60
N VAL A 83 15.35 9.48 -2.54
CA VAL A 83 16.24 10.20 -3.47
C VAL A 83 15.46 11.26 -4.26
N PHE A 84 14.23 10.95 -4.67
CA PHE A 84 13.38 11.88 -5.41
C PHE A 84 12.73 12.96 -4.52
N THR A 85 12.44 12.65 -3.26
CA THR A 85 11.72 13.56 -2.36
C THR A 85 12.65 14.46 -1.55
N ILE A 86 13.83 14.01 -1.15
CA ILE A 86 14.79 14.79 -0.35
C ILE A 86 15.14 16.15 -0.98
N PRO A 87 15.45 16.26 -2.29
CA PRO A 87 15.74 17.55 -2.93
C PRO A 87 14.61 18.55 -2.79
N ILE A 88 13.36 18.09 -2.88
CA ILE A 88 12.17 18.90 -2.65
C ILE A 88 12.12 19.34 -1.18
N GLY A 89 12.33 18.40 -0.26
CA GLY A 89 12.40 18.71 1.17
C GLY A 89 13.43 19.80 1.49
N LEU A 90 14.59 19.79 0.83
CA LEU A 90 15.63 20.82 0.98
C LEU A 90 15.19 22.20 0.46
N ILE A 91 14.51 22.26 -0.69
CA ILE A 91 14.00 23.50 -1.27
C ILE A 91 12.94 24.16 -0.36
N PHE A 92 12.10 23.33 0.27
CA PHE A 92 11.02 23.80 1.14
C PHE A 92 11.42 23.87 2.64
N ASN A 93 12.67 23.50 3.00
CA ASN A 93 13.12 23.31 4.38
C ASN A 93 13.24 24.58 5.24
N SER A 94 12.88 25.75 4.72
CA SER A 94 13.13 27.02 5.44
C SER A 94 12.08 27.40 6.50
N ARG A 95 11.04 26.59 6.80
CA ARG A 95 9.91 27.10 7.63
C ARG A 95 9.28 26.17 8.67
N HIS A 96 9.64 24.89 8.76
CA HIS A 96 9.02 23.98 9.74
C HIS A 96 10.07 23.26 10.57
N ALA A 97 10.57 23.94 11.61
CA ALA A 97 11.30 23.28 12.67
C ALA A 97 10.38 22.22 13.30
N LEU A 98 10.66 20.94 13.01
CA LEU A 98 9.92 19.83 13.57
C LEU A 98 10.17 19.79 15.08
N GLU A 99 9.19 20.23 15.87
CA GLU A 99 9.21 20.06 17.31
C GLU A 99 9.13 18.56 17.61
N ILE A 100 10.24 18.01 18.09
CA ILE A 100 10.24 16.66 18.63
C ILE A 100 9.51 16.68 19.96
N ARG A 101 8.32 16.06 20.00
CA ARG A 101 7.74 15.56 21.24
C ARG A 101 7.97 14.05 21.29
N VAL A 102 9.16 13.63 21.75
CA VAL A 102 9.34 12.23 22.16
C VAL A 102 8.50 12.04 23.41
N ASN A 103 7.25 11.61 23.25
CA ASN A 103 6.51 11.04 24.37
C ASN A 103 7.15 9.68 24.68
N ASN A 104 7.65 9.53 25.90
CA ASN A 104 8.28 8.30 26.41
C ASN A 104 7.30 7.13 26.61
N ASP A 105 6.02 7.30 26.27
CA ASP A 105 5.03 6.23 26.27
C ASP A 105 5.18 5.38 24.99
N GLY A 106 6.30 4.64 24.93
CA GLY A 106 6.73 3.76 23.84
C GLY A 106 5.88 2.48 23.68
N LYS A 107 4.55 2.60 23.68
CA LYS A 107 3.61 1.52 23.37
C LYS A 107 2.70 1.90 22.21
N THR A 108 3.28 2.35 21.11
CA THR A 108 2.50 2.72 19.92
C THR A 108 2.73 1.73 18.79
N GLY A 109 1.66 1.03 18.39
CA GLY A 109 1.45 0.59 17.01
C GLY A 109 1.72 -0.87 16.65
N MET A 110 2.53 -1.65 17.38
CA MET A 110 2.94 -2.99 16.92
C MET A 110 1.83 -4.05 16.86
N ARG A 111 0.66 -3.83 17.47
CA ARG A 111 -0.38 -4.87 17.55
C ARG A 111 -0.98 -5.21 16.20
N LEU A 112 -1.29 -4.20 15.38
CA LEU A 112 -1.99 -4.42 14.11
C LEU A 112 -1.09 -5.15 13.08
N PRO A 113 0.18 -4.75 12.85
CA PRO A 113 1.02 -5.46 11.91
C PRO A 113 1.31 -6.92 12.32
N LEU A 114 1.41 -7.19 13.63
CA LEU A 114 1.56 -8.57 14.13
C LEU A 114 0.33 -9.44 13.87
N ILE A 115 -0.88 -8.86 13.98
CA ILE A 115 -2.13 -9.56 13.64
C ILE A 115 -2.15 -9.91 12.15
N LEU A 116 -1.78 -8.97 11.27
CA LEU A 116 -1.77 -9.23 9.83
C LEU A 116 -0.70 -10.26 9.44
N LEU A 117 0.48 -10.20 10.06
CA LEU A 117 1.54 -11.20 9.87
C LEU A 117 1.11 -12.59 10.33
N THR A 118 0.42 -12.70 11.47
CA THR A 118 -0.09 -13.99 11.95
C THR A 118 -1.17 -14.56 11.03
N ILE A 119 -2.11 -13.75 10.56
CA ILE A 119 -3.11 -14.16 9.56
C ILE A 119 -2.45 -14.66 8.28
N LEU A 120 -1.42 -13.94 7.79
CA LEU A 120 -0.66 -14.34 6.61
C LEU A 120 0.03 -15.69 6.80
N ILE A 121 0.73 -15.89 7.92
CA ILE A 121 1.45 -17.15 8.21
C ILE A 121 0.46 -18.31 8.30
N ILE A 122 -0.66 -18.13 9.02
CA ILE A 122 -1.69 -19.16 9.17
C ILE A 122 -2.30 -19.50 7.81
N GLY A 123 -2.70 -18.48 7.02
CA GLY A 123 -3.25 -18.69 5.69
C GLY A 123 -2.30 -19.47 4.80
N TRP A 124 -1.03 -19.05 4.74
CA TRP A 124 -0.01 -19.72 3.94
C TRP A 124 0.23 -21.17 4.36
N LEU A 125 0.35 -21.44 5.67
CA LEU A 125 0.53 -22.80 6.18
C LEU A 125 -0.66 -23.70 5.83
N LEU A 126 -1.89 -23.23 6.03
CA LEU A 126 -3.09 -23.99 5.67
C LEU A 126 -3.12 -24.27 4.17
N GLY A 127 -2.78 -23.30 3.33
CA GLY A 127 -2.68 -23.47 1.88
C GLY A 127 -1.66 -24.55 1.50
N TYR A 128 -0.50 -24.50 2.14
CA TYR A 128 0.60 -25.44 1.94
C TYR A 128 0.23 -26.88 2.29
N TYR A 129 -0.56 -27.09 3.35
CA TYR A 129 -1.01 -28.44 3.73
C TYR A 129 -2.15 -28.96 2.86
N VAL A 130 -3.06 -28.10 2.39
CA VAL A 130 -4.21 -28.53 1.57
C VAL A 130 -3.80 -28.97 0.17
N ARG A 131 -2.98 -28.18 -0.54
CA ARG A 131 -2.42 -28.47 -1.89
C ARG A 131 -3.38 -29.15 -2.88
N TYR A 132 -4.65 -28.75 -2.88
CA TYR A 132 -5.66 -29.35 -3.75
C TYR A 132 -5.94 -28.44 -4.94
N LYS A 133 -5.55 -28.87 -6.15
CA LYS A 133 -5.62 -28.06 -7.38
C LYS A 133 -7.04 -27.62 -7.74
N SER A 134 -8.06 -28.45 -7.47
CA SER A 134 -9.45 -28.16 -7.83
C SER A 134 -10.04 -26.99 -7.02
N ILE A 135 -9.47 -26.69 -5.85
CA ILE A 135 -9.89 -25.57 -5.00
C ILE A 135 -9.43 -24.21 -5.55
N ASN A 136 -8.35 -24.18 -6.35
CA ASN A 136 -7.75 -22.93 -6.83
C ASN A 136 -8.69 -22.11 -7.72
N TYR A 137 -9.59 -22.75 -8.45
CA TYR A 137 -10.61 -22.05 -9.24
C TYR A 137 -11.53 -21.21 -8.34
N TYR A 138 -12.04 -21.82 -7.26
CA TYR A 138 -12.92 -21.15 -6.30
C TYR A 138 -12.20 -20.05 -5.54
N ILE A 139 -10.94 -20.25 -5.13
CA ILE A 139 -10.19 -19.21 -4.42
C ILE A 139 -9.95 -17.98 -5.30
N ASN A 140 -9.62 -18.17 -6.60
CA ASN A 140 -9.47 -17.05 -7.52
C ASN A 140 -10.76 -16.21 -7.66
N TYR A 141 -11.91 -16.88 -7.70
CA TYR A 141 -13.21 -16.19 -7.71
C TYR A 141 -13.47 -15.44 -6.40
N LEU A 142 -13.17 -16.05 -5.26
CA LEU A 142 -13.28 -15.41 -3.95
C LEU A 142 -12.38 -14.17 -3.83
N ILE A 143 -11.10 -14.26 -4.23
CA ILE A 143 -10.18 -13.12 -4.25
C ILE A 143 -10.74 -11.99 -5.11
N THR A 144 -11.33 -12.32 -6.26
CA THR A 144 -11.95 -11.31 -7.16
C THR A 144 -13.14 -10.63 -6.49
N LEU A 145 -14.00 -11.38 -5.79
CA LEU A 145 -15.13 -10.81 -5.05
C LEU A 145 -14.66 -9.95 -3.86
N GLU A 146 -13.69 -10.42 -3.09
CA GLU A 146 -13.12 -9.68 -1.96
C GLU A 146 -12.46 -8.38 -2.43
N LEU A 147 -11.79 -8.40 -3.59
CA LEU A 147 -11.27 -7.20 -4.25
C LEU A 147 -12.40 -6.21 -4.59
N LEU A 148 -13.52 -6.67 -5.16
CA LEU A 148 -14.63 -5.79 -5.50
C LEU A 148 -15.28 -5.17 -4.25
N ILE A 149 -15.43 -5.96 -3.18
CA ILE A 149 -15.91 -5.47 -1.89
C ILE A 149 -14.92 -4.44 -1.33
N LEU A 150 -13.62 -4.73 -1.39
CA LEU A 150 -12.56 -3.84 -0.95
C LEU A 150 -12.67 -2.47 -1.67
N ILE A 151 -12.76 -2.47 -3.02
CA ILE A 151 -12.93 -1.25 -3.82
C ILE A 151 -14.15 -0.45 -3.39
N LEU A 152 -15.29 -1.13 -3.20
CA LEU A 152 -16.54 -0.49 -2.80
C LEU A 152 -16.40 0.18 -1.43
N VAL A 153 -15.88 -0.55 -0.44
CA VAL A 153 -15.71 -0.07 0.93
C VAL A 153 -14.72 1.10 0.97
N ILE A 154 -13.56 0.97 0.33
CA ILE A 154 -12.57 2.04 0.26
C ILE A 154 -13.13 3.26 -0.47
N GLY A 155 -13.76 3.08 -1.64
CA GLY A 155 -14.32 4.18 -2.41
C GLY A 155 -15.31 5.00 -1.57
N LEU A 156 -16.24 4.32 -0.89
CA LEU A 156 -17.18 4.99 0.03
C LEU A 156 -16.48 5.71 1.19
N ASP A 157 -15.52 5.05 1.84
CA ASP A 157 -14.80 5.59 2.99
C ASP A 157 -14.02 6.85 2.61
N ILE A 158 -13.17 6.73 1.58
CA ILE A 158 -12.39 7.82 1.01
C ILE A 158 -13.31 8.96 0.58
N GLY A 159 -14.35 8.67 -0.21
CA GLY A 159 -15.30 9.66 -0.69
C GLY A 159 -15.95 10.46 0.44
N SER A 160 -16.31 9.79 1.53
CA SER A 160 -16.89 10.43 2.72
C SER A 160 -15.91 11.29 3.51
N SER A 161 -14.60 11.00 3.39
CA SER A 161 -13.51 11.69 4.07
C SER A 161 -12.89 12.84 3.25
N ILE A 162 -13.24 13.00 1.97
CA ILE A 162 -12.73 14.08 1.12
C ILE A 162 -13.00 15.43 1.80
N ASN A 163 -11.91 16.17 2.06
CA ASN A 163 -11.96 17.54 2.52
C ASN A 163 -11.06 18.41 1.65
N THR A 164 -11.68 19.15 0.74
CA THR A 164 -10.99 19.95 -0.29
C THR A 164 -10.16 21.08 0.30
N SER A 165 -10.54 21.64 1.45
CA SER A 165 -9.76 22.70 2.09
C SER A 165 -8.44 22.18 2.67
N LEU A 166 -8.41 20.93 3.15
CA LEU A 166 -7.19 20.29 3.66
C LEU A 166 -6.21 19.98 2.52
N LEU A 167 -6.71 19.58 1.35
CA LEU A 167 -5.87 19.36 0.16
C LEU A 167 -5.19 20.65 -0.31
N MET A 168 -5.93 21.76 -0.33
CA MET A 168 -5.36 23.06 -0.73
C MET A 168 -4.30 23.58 0.25
N GLN A 169 -4.41 23.23 1.54
CA GLN A 169 -3.43 23.60 2.57
C GLN A 169 -2.23 22.64 2.63
N GLY A 170 -2.40 21.41 2.17
CA GLY A 170 -1.40 20.33 2.21
C GLY A 170 -0.53 20.19 0.96
N TYR A 171 -0.22 21.29 0.26
CA TYR A 171 0.51 21.26 -1.02
C TYR A 171 1.83 20.47 -0.96
N LEU A 172 2.57 20.55 0.14
CA LEU A 172 3.80 19.76 0.34
C LEU A 172 3.52 18.25 0.34
N GLY A 173 2.42 17.81 0.97
CA GLY A 173 2.01 16.40 0.96
C GLY A 173 1.68 15.91 -0.44
N ILE A 174 1.04 16.74 -1.26
CA ILE A 174 0.76 16.45 -2.68
C ILE A 174 2.07 16.29 -3.46
N ILE A 175 3.02 17.23 -3.30
CA ILE A 175 4.31 17.16 -3.99
C ILE A 175 5.08 15.89 -3.56
N ILE A 176 5.12 15.59 -2.27
CA ILE A 176 5.77 14.37 -1.75
C ILE A 176 5.09 13.11 -2.31
N ALA A 177 3.75 13.09 -2.40
CA ALA A 177 3.02 11.96 -2.98
C ALA A 177 3.41 11.70 -4.44
N ILE A 178 3.37 12.72 -5.28
CA ILE A 178 3.68 12.61 -6.72
C ILE A 178 5.15 12.20 -6.90
N THR A 179 6.07 12.85 -6.20
CA THR A 179 7.50 12.63 -6.39
C THR A 179 7.99 11.31 -5.80
N SER A 180 7.41 10.87 -4.68
CA SER A 180 7.65 9.53 -4.15
C SER A 180 7.13 8.45 -5.09
N LEU A 181 5.96 8.64 -5.70
CA LEU A 181 5.41 7.69 -6.68
C LEU A 181 6.30 7.57 -7.92
N LEU A 182 6.81 8.70 -8.42
CA LEU A 182 7.80 8.71 -9.52
C LEU A 182 9.09 7.99 -9.13
N GLY A 183 9.65 8.29 -7.94
CA GLY A 183 10.83 7.61 -7.42
C GLY A 183 10.62 6.10 -7.31
N SER A 184 9.49 5.68 -6.72
CA SER A 184 9.15 4.27 -6.61
C SER A 184 8.99 3.61 -7.98
N SER A 185 8.40 4.29 -8.97
CA SER A 185 8.28 3.77 -10.34
C SER A 185 9.65 3.50 -10.97
N ILE A 186 10.64 4.35 -10.70
CA ILE A 186 12.03 4.14 -11.16
C ILE A 186 12.64 2.89 -10.54
N SER A 187 12.34 2.54 -9.29
CA SER A 187 12.77 1.25 -8.74
C SER A 187 12.23 0.07 -9.56
N GLY A 188 10.97 0.15 -10.01
CA GLY A 188 10.37 -0.89 -10.85
C GLY A 188 11.05 -1.01 -12.20
N LEU A 189 11.45 0.11 -12.82
CA LEU A 189 12.23 0.12 -14.06
C LEU A 189 13.61 -0.52 -13.87
N ILE A 190 14.32 -0.18 -12.79
CA ILE A 190 15.65 -0.72 -12.50
C ILE A 190 15.58 -2.23 -12.21
N LEU A 191 14.64 -2.63 -11.35
CA LEU A 191 14.51 -4.02 -10.90
C LEU A 191 13.96 -4.94 -12.00
N HIS A 192 13.21 -4.40 -12.96
CA HIS A 192 12.85 -5.14 -14.18
C HIS A 192 14.08 -5.72 -14.87
N TYR A 193 15.12 -4.90 -15.11
CA TYR A 193 16.34 -5.35 -15.76
C TYR A 193 17.18 -6.30 -14.89
N LEU A 194 17.21 -6.08 -13.57
CA LEU A 194 18.00 -6.90 -12.65
C LEU A 194 17.38 -8.28 -12.40
N ILE A 195 16.07 -8.33 -12.17
CA ILE A 195 15.33 -9.55 -11.77
C ILE A 195 14.73 -10.26 -12.99
N LYS A 196 14.63 -9.57 -14.14
CA LYS A 196 14.14 -10.11 -15.43
C LYS A 196 12.68 -10.60 -15.39
N ILE A 197 11.83 -9.91 -14.64
CA ILE A 197 10.35 -10.10 -14.70
C ILE A 197 9.73 -9.09 -15.67
N PRO A 198 8.49 -9.27 -16.18
CA PRO A 198 7.85 -8.32 -17.08
C PRO A 198 7.83 -6.89 -16.53
N LEU A 199 8.03 -5.90 -17.41
CA LEU A 199 8.13 -4.48 -17.01
C LEU A 199 6.88 -4.02 -16.25
N THR A 200 5.71 -4.35 -16.76
CA THR A 200 4.42 -3.96 -16.17
C THR A 200 4.17 -4.63 -14.81
N ALA A 201 4.64 -5.87 -14.63
CA ALA A 201 4.64 -6.53 -13.32
C ALA A 201 5.58 -5.82 -12.34
N SER A 202 6.81 -5.51 -12.76
CA SER A 202 7.81 -4.83 -11.92
C SER A 202 7.36 -3.42 -11.50
N LEU A 203 6.82 -2.65 -12.45
CA LEU A 203 6.24 -1.33 -12.18
C LEU A 203 5.06 -1.45 -11.21
N GLY A 204 4.16 -2.41 -11.43
CA GLY A 204 3.03 -2.65 -10.53
C GLY A 204 3.48 -2.95 -9.10
N ILE A 205 4.49 -3.82 -8.91
CA ILE A 205 5.05 -4.15 -7.59
C ILE A 205 5.55 -2.89 -6.88
N SER A 206 6.36 -2.08 -7.57
CA SER A 206 6.97 -0.88 -6.99
C SER A 206 5.99 0.28 -6.77
N MET A 207 5.02 0.45 -7.67
CA MET A 207 3.98 1.49 -7.56
C MET A 207 2.94 1.17 -6.50
N GLY A 208 2.94 -0.02 -5.89
CA GLY A 208 2.03 -0.36 -4.80
C GLY A 208 2.14 0.58 -3.58
N MET A 209 3.27 1.26 -3.39
CA MET A 209 3.50 2.28 -2.35
C MET A 209 3.02 1.87 -0.94
N GLY A 210 3.19 0.60 -0.55
CA GLY A 210 2.77 0.08 0.74
C GLY A 210 1.35 -0.51 0.76
N TRP A 211 0.53 -0.29 -0.27
CA TRP A 211 -0.84 -0.81 -0.34
C TRP A 211 -0.91 -2.27 -0.79
N TYR A 212 -0.46 -3.17 0.07
CA TYR A 212 -0.38 -4.61 -0.23
C TYR A 212 -1.74 -5.27 -0.49
N SER A 213 -2.81 -4.80 0.16
CA SER A 213 -4.16 -5.33 0.00
C SER A 213 -4.79 -4.99 -1.35
N LEU A 214 -4.28 -3.98 -2.05
CA LEU A 214 -4.68 -3.66 -3.42
C LEU A 214 -3.78 -4.38 -4.43
N VAL A 215 -2.47 -4.13 -4.33
CA VAL A 215 -1.52 -4.48 -5.39
C VAL A 215 -1.28 -5.98 -5.48
N GLY A 216 -1.25 -6.69 -4.35
CA GLY A 216 -1.04 -8.14 -4.30
C GLY A 216 -2.12 -8.91 -5.08
N PRO A 217 -3.40 -8.72 -4.72
CA PRO A 217 -4.51 -9.32 -5.46
C PRO A 217 -4.61 -8.90 -6.91
N LEU A 218 -4.41 -7.63 -7.21
CA LEU A 218 -4.51 -7.14 -8.58
C LEU A 218 -3.45 -7.79 -9.50
N LEU A 219 -2.19 -7.86 -9.03
CA LEU A 219 -1.12 -8.51 -9.78
C LEU A 219 -1.24 -10.05 -9.79
N SER A 220 -1.81 -10.62 -8.73
CA SER A 220 -2.14 -12.05 -8.68
C SER A 220 -3.06 -12.46 -9.82
N VAL A 221 -4.14 -11.72 -10.05
CA VAL A 221 -5.11 -12.05 -11.11
C VAL A 221 -4.49 -11.91 -12.50
N ARG A 222 -3.54 -10.97 -12.69
CA ARG A 222 -2.88 -10.72 -13.98
C ARG A 222 -1.71 -11.65 -14.27
N PHE A 223 -0.76 -11.75 -13.35
CA PHE A 223 0.53 -12.41 -13.55
C PHE A 223 0.66 -13.72 -12.78
N GLY A 224 -0.36 -14.08 -12.00
CA GLY A 224 -0.41 -15.31 -11.23
C GLY A 224 0.17 -15.19 -9.81
N PRO A 225 0.16 -16.32 -9.08
CA PRO A 225 0.39 -16.34 -7.63
C PRO A 225 1.75 -15.87 -7.17
N ALA A 226 2.79 -16.24 -7.91
CA ALA A 226 4.14 -15.88 -7.52
C ALA A 226 4.34 -14.36 -7.54
N ILE A 227 3.89 -13.68 -8.60
CA ILE A 227 4.01 -12.22 -8.73
C ILE A 227 3.05 -11.49 -7.78
N GLY A 228 1.82 -11.97 -7.62
CA GLY A 228 0.90 -11.40 -6.63
C GLY A 228 1.41 -11.48 -5.20
N THR A 229 2.00 -12.61 -4.81
CA THR A 229 2.61 -12.80 -3.49
C THR A 229 3.84 -11.91 -3.31
N LEU A 230 4.70 -11.81 -4.33
CA LEU A 230 5.84 -10.90 -4.35
C LEU A 230 5.39 -9.43 -4.17
N ALA A 231 4.35 -9.00 -4.90
CA ALA A 231 3.81 -7.65 -4.82
C ALA A 231 3.21 -7.35 -3.44
N PHE A 232 2.45 -8.31 -2.91
CA PHE A 232 1.90 -8.26 -1.55
C PHE A 232 3.03 -8.09 -0.53
N LEU A 233 4.00 -9.02 -0.52
CA LEU A 233 5.03 -9.07 0.51
C LEU A 233 5.98 -7.88 0.42
N THR A 234 6.31 -7.42 -0.79
CA THR A 234 7.07 -6.18 -1.01
C THR A 234 6.43 -5.00 -0.29
N ASN A 235 5.13 -4.79 -0.51
CA ASN A 235 4.43 -3.61 -0.01
C ASN A 235 4.11 -3.73 1.48
N PHE A 236 3.82 -4.95 1.96
CA PHE A 236 3.73 -5.24 3.38
C PHE A 236 5.06 -4.96 4.10
N LEU A 237 6.18 -5.42 3.55
CA LEU A 237 7.50 -5.17 4.11
C LEU A 237 7.87 -3.69 4.08
N ARG A 238 7.50 -2.94 3.03
CA ARG A 238 7.69 -1.48 2.98
C ARG A 238 6.98 -0.78 4.15
N GLU A 239 5.76 -1.18 4.45
CA GLU A 239 5.04 -0.68 5.63
C GLU A 239 5.78 -1.05 6.93
N GLN A 240 6.19 -2.32 7.10
CA GLN A 240 6.92 -2.76 8.31
C GLN A 240 8.25 -2.01 8.49
N LEU A 241 8.97 -1.81 7.39
CA LEU A 241 10.19 -1.01 7.36
C LEU A 241 9.93 0.45 7.70
N THR A 242 8.75 0.99 7.46
CA THR A 242 8.41 2.38 7.84
C THR A 242 8.41 2.55 9.35
N TYR A 243 7.81 1.61 10.10
CA TYR A 243 7.83 1.60 11.56
C TYR A 243 9.24 1.49 12.15
N LEU A 244 10.19 0.90 11.41
CA LEU A 244 11.58 0.74 11.85
C LEU A 244 12.45 1.93 11.43
N LEU A 245 12.40 2.29 10.15
CA LEU A 245 13.29 3.26 9.53
C LEU A 245 12.95 4.70 9.91
N VAL A 246 11.67 5.08 9.94
CA VAL A 246 11.30 6.48 10.23
C VAL A 246 11.77 6.91 11.62
N PRO A 247 11.46 6.17 12.72
CA PRO A 247 12.01 6.48 14.04
C PRO A 247 13.54 6.52 14.06
N SER A 248 14.18 5.51 13.46
CA SER A 248 15.64 5.37 13.48
C SER A 248 16.34 6.54 12.79
N ILE A 249 15.84 6.98 11.63
CA ILE A 249 16.42 8.08 10.86
C ILE A 249 16.23 9.42 11.58
N VAL A 250 15.05 9.64 12.20
CA VAL A 250 14.77 10.86 12.97
C VAL A 250 15.66 10.96 14.21
N VAL A 251 15.82 9.85 14.94
CA VAL A 251 16.69 9.76 16.12
C VAL A 251 18.17 9.95 15.75
N ALA A 252 18.60 9.43 14.59
CA ALA A 252 19.94 9.65 14.05
C ALA A 252 20.22 11.10 13.62
N GLY A 253 19.23 12.00 13.67
CA GLY A 253 19.39 13.43 13.46
C GLY A 253 18.90 13.95 12.11
N PHE A 254 18.47 13.08 11.20
CA PHE A 254 17.90 13.51 9.92
C PHE A 254 16.39 13.74 10.06
N ARG A 255 16.01 15.00 10.22
CA ARG A 255 14.63 15.44 10.50
C ARG A 255 14.05 16.15 9.30
N ASN A 256 13.69 15.38 8.28
CA ASN A 256 13.10 15.92 7.06
C ASN A 256 11.68 15.36 6.87
N VAL A 257 10.73 16.23 6.58
CA VAL A 257 9.32 15.84 6.36
C VAL A 257 9.13 14.88 5.17
N THR A 258 10.10 14.84 4.26
CA THR A 258 10.11 13.91 3.11
C THR A 258 10.21 12.43 3.50
N LEU A 259 10.57 12.12 4.76
CA LEU A 259 10.51 10.77 5.32
C LEU A 259 9.09 10.16 5.32
N VAL A 260 8.07 10.99 5.13
CA VAL A 260 6.70 10.56 4.81
C VAL A 260 6.62 9.66 3.57
N SER A 261 7.54 9.83 2.61
CA SER A 261 7.58 9.03 1.38
C SER A 261 7.89 7.54 1.62
N ILE A 262 8.48 7.19 2.78
CA ILE A 262 8.81 5.80 3.14
C ILE A 262 7.52 4.98 3.26
N GLY A 263 6.51 5.51 3.98
CA GLY A 263 5.22 4.85 4.19
C GLY A 263 4.31 4.80 2.96
N GLY A 264 4.46 5.75 2.03
CA GLY A 264 3.64 5.78 0.81
C GLY A 264 2.15 5.98 1.14
N ALA A 265 1.29 5.09 0.64
CA ALA A 265 -0.16 5.12 0.87
C ALA A 265 -0.50 5.00 2.38
N THR A 266 0.23 4.13 3.09
CA THR A 266 0.02 3.82 4.52
C THR A 266 0.34 5.00 5.45
N SER A 267 0.89 6.09 4.92
CA SER A 267 1.16 7.33 5.68
C SER A 267 -0.11 8.03 6.14
N MET A 268 -1.27 7.73 5.52
CA MET A 268 -2.54 8.33 5.87
C MET A 268 -3.18 7.73 7.13
N ASP A 269 -2.93 6.46 7.40
CA ASP A 269 -3.66 5.67 8.39
C ASP A 269 -2.72 4.82 9.25
N ASP A 270 -2.17 3.74 8.71
CA ASP A 270 -1.45 2.73 9.48
C ASP A 270 -0.18 3.31 10.10
N THR A 271 0.63 4.00 9.30
CA THR A 271 1.90 4.60 9.75
C THR A 271 1.75 6.06 10.21
N LEU A 272 0.55 6.63 10.14
CA LEU A 272 0.26 7.99 10.60
C LEU A 272 0.68 8.26 12.06
N PRO A 273 0.46 7.34 13.03
CA PRO A 273 0.89 7.55 14.41
C PRO A 273 2.39 7.78 14.53
N ILE A 274 3.21 7.10 13.72
CA ILE A 274 4.67 7.27 13.72
C ILE A 274 5.04 8.68 13.27
N TYR A 275 4.42 9.18 12.19
CA TYR A 275 4.69 10.53 11.72
C TYR A 275 4.26 11.60 12.73
N ARG A 276 3.11 11.43 13.40
CA ARG A 276 2.69 12.35 14.47
C ARG A 276 3.64 12.35 15.67
N LEU A 277 4.10 11.17 16.09
CA LEU A 277 4.99 11.02 17.25
C LEU A 277 6.38 11.62 16.98
N TYR A 278 6.95 11.35 15.80
CA TYR A 278 8.34 11.73 15.50
C TYR A 278 8.49 13.05 14.75
N MET A 279 7.44 13.54 14.08
CA MET A 279 7.45 14.77 13.28
C MET A 279 6.38 15.79 13.71
N GLY A 280 5.67 15.53 14.80
CA GLY A 280 4.63 16.41 15.32
C GLY A 280 3.37 16.46 14.43
N GLU A 281 2.45 17.34 14.81
CA GLU A 281 1.15 17.48 14.12
C GLU A 281 1.30 17.95 12.65
N THR A 282 2.28 18.80 12.38
CA THR A 282 2.55 19.29 11.01
C THR A 282 3.06 18.16 10.11
N GLY A 283 4.00 17.34 10.59
CA GLY A 283 4.47 16.17 9.87
C GLY A 283 3.38 15.11 9.69
N GLY A 284 2.56 14.89 10.73
CA GLY A 284 1.39 14.03 10.64
C GLY A 284 0.34 14.51 9.62
N PHE A 285 0.08 15.81 9.53
CA PHE A 285 -0.83 16.36 8.53
C PHE A 285 -0.31 16.18 7.10
N ILE A 286 1.00 16.40 6.89
CA ILE A 286 1.64 16.17 5.58
C ILE A 286 1.61 14.67 5.21
N ALA A 287 1.82 13.78 6.20
CA ALA A 287 1.68 12.34 6.04
C ALA A 287 0.27 11.94 5.60
N PHE A 288 -0.73 12.50 6.27
CA PHE A 288 -2.13 12.31 5.93
C PHE A 288 -2.43 12.71 4.48
N VAL A 289 -2.05 13.92 4.07
CA VAL A 289 -2.32 14.41 2.71
C VAL A 289 -1.55 13.60 1.67
N SER A 290 -0.28 13.25 1.93
CA SER A 290 0.52 12.47 0.99
C SER A 290 -0.05 11.06 0.77
N GLY A 291 -0.35 10.34 1.85
CA GLY A 291 -0.95 9.01 1.77
C GLY A 291 -2.32 9.05 1.10
N PHE A 292 -3.15 10.05 1.42
CA PHE A 292 -4.45 10.25 0.78
C PHE A 292 -4.35 10.42 -0.73
N VAL A 293 -3.43 11.28 -1.20
CA VAL A 293 -3.20 11.51 -2.63
C VAL A 293 -2.74 10.24 -3.34
N ILE A 294 -1.81 9.49 -2.74
CA ILE A 294 -1.38 8.19 -3.30
C ILE A 294 -2.56 7.22 -3.38
N THR A 295 -3.36 7.13 -2.32
CA THR A 295 -4.53 6.24 -2.23
C THR A 295 -5.61 6.60 -3.25
N MET A 296 -5.73 7.87 -3.63
CA MET A 296 -6.60 8.31 -4.72
C MET A 296 -6.08 7.89 -6.10
N ILE A 297 -4.76 7.99 -6.32
CA ILE A 297 -4.15 7.78 -7.64
C ILE A 297 -4.01 6.29 -7.97
N LEU A 298 -3.64 5.45 -6.99
CA LEU A 298 -3.28 4.06 -7.24
C LEU A 298 -4.39 3.17 -7.83
N PRO A 299 -5.66 3.26 -7.39
CA PRO A 299 -6.74 2.44 -7.93
C PRO A 299 -6.98 2.67 -9.42
N GLU A 300 -6.65 3.86 -9.93
CA GLU A 300 -6.75 4.19 -11.35
C GLU A 300 -5.44 3.86 -12.09
N LEU A 301 -4.30 4.23 -11.50
CA LEU A 301 -3.00 4.11 -12.14
C LEU A 301 -2.53 2.66 -12.27
N LEU A 302 -2.68 1.84 -11.22
CA LEU A 302 -2.15 0.47 -11.20
C LEU A 302 -2.79 -0.42 -12.27
N PRO A 303 -4.13 -0.49 -12.41
CA PRO A 303 -4.74 -1.27 -13.47
C PRO A 303 -4.32 -0.84 -14.88
N TYR A 304 -4.18 0.46 -15.11
CA TYR A 304 -3.69 0.98 -16.37
C TYR A 304 -2.26 0.48 -16.65
N VAL A 305 -1.35 0.62 -15.68
CA VAL A 305 0.06 0.22 -15.85
C VAL A 305 0.23 -1.28 -16.08
N ILE A 306 -0.55 -2.15 -15.42
CA ILE A 306 -0.40 -3.60 -15.57
C ILE A 306 -1.04 -4.17 -16.85
N THR A 307 -1.86 -3.38 -17.53
CA THR A 307 -2.56 -3.77 -18.77
C THR A 307 -1.84 -3.34 -20.04
N LEU A 308 -0.90 -2.39 -19.95
CA LEU A 308 0.08 -2.05 -21.00
C LEU A 308 0.87 -3.29 -21.47
#